data_AF-A0A662HBJ8-F1
#
_entry.id   AF-A0A662HBJ8-F1
#
_cell.length_a   1.000
_cell.length_b   1.000
_cell.length_c   1.000
_cell.angle_alpha   90.00
_cell.angle_beta   90.00
_cell.angle_gamma   90.00
#
_symmetry.space_group_name_H-M   'P 1'
#
loop_
_entity.id
_entity.type
_entity.pdbx_description
1 polymer ?
#
loop_
_entity_poly.entity_id
_entity_poly.type
_entity_poly.pdbx_seq_one_letter_code
_entity_poly.pdbx_strand_id
1 'polypeptide(L)'
;MGLAILVGVIIFAFGNELATKSPDTDGKLAPYACGEPIPPQKVRLNVENFFIYAVYFMIFDVLGFVLATTIGRPVNMLLPIFYAGVSLISIIALTATWRTIE
;
A
#
# COMPACT_ATOMS: atom_id res chain seq x y z
N MET A 1 0.53 10.08 -17.26
CA MET A 1 0.58 10.55 -15.86
C MET A 1 0.24 12.03 -15.72
N GLY A 2 0.91 12.95 -16.44
CA GLY A 2 0.62 14.39 -16.35
C GLY A 2 -0.84 14.80 -16.59
N LEU A 3 -1.51 14.23 -17.61
CA LEU A 3 -2.92 14.49 -17.88
C LEU A 3 -3.84 14.08 -16.72
N ALA A 4 -3.61 12.89 -16.14
CA ALA A 4 -4.43 12.39 -15.03
C ALA A 4 -4.28 13.26 -13.78
N ILE A 5 -3.05 13.69 -13.48
CA ILE A 5 -2.78 14.63 -12.37
C ILE A 5 -3.49 15.96 -12.64
N LEU A 6 -3.35 16.51 -13.85
CA LEU A 6 -3.98 17.77 -14.22
C LEU A 6 -5.50 17.71 -14.09
N VAL A 7 -6.13 16.65 -14.59
CA VAL A 7 -7.57 16.44 -14.46
C VAL A 7 -7.97 16.31 -12.99
N GLY A 8 -7.22 15.55 -12.19
CA GLY A 8 -7.48 15.41 -10.75
C GLY A 8 -7.41 16.74 -10.00
N VAL A 9 -6.42 17.57 -10.32
CA VAL A 9 -6.28 18.92 -9.74
C VAL A 9 -7.45 19.82 -10.14
N ILE A 10 -7.88 19.80 -11.40
CA ILE A 10 -9.04 20.55 -11.86
C ILE A 10 -10.30 20.13 -11.10
N ILE A 11 -10.56 18.82 -10.98
CA ILE A 11 -11.72 18.31 -10.25
C ILE A 11 -11.67 18.73 -8.78
N PHE A 12 -10.51 18.63 -8.14
CA PHE A 12 -10.35 19.02 -6.74
C PHE A 12 -10.56 20.54 -6.53
N ALA A 13 -10.02 21.37 -7.42
CA ALA A 13 -10.13 22.82 -7.34
C ALA A 13 -11.57 23.32 -7.54
N PHE A 14 -12.25 22.85 -8.60
CA PHE A 14 -13.60 23.30 -8.93
C PHE A 14 -14.69 22.52 -8.18
N GLY A 15 -14.39 21.32 -7.68
CA GLY A 15 -15.37 20.45 -7.00
C GLY A 15 -15.98 21.08 -5.75
N ASN A 16 -15.20 21.86 -5.00
CA ASN A 16 -15.71 22.56 -3.81
C ASN A 16 -16.60 23.76 -4.15
N GLU A 17 -16.40 24.39 -5.30
CA GLU A 17 -17.22 25.53 -5.75
C GLU A 17 -18.55 25.07 -6.35
N LEU A 18 -18.55 23.94 -7.06
CA LEU A 18 -19.75 23.34 -7.66
C LEU A 18 -20.64 22.61 -6.64
N ALA A 19 -20.10 22.23 -5.48
CA ALA A 19 -20.84 21.48 -4.47
C ALA A 19 -21.85 22.35 -3.70
N THR A 20 -23.05 21.82 -3.48
CA THR A 20 -24.06 22.44 -2.60
C THR A 20 -23.54 22.48 -1.17
N LYS A 21 -23.33 23.67 -0.63
CA LYS A 21 -22.87 23.88 0.75
C LYS A 21 -24.07 23.79 1.71
N SER A 22 -23.96 22.94 2.71
CA SER A 22 -24.89 22.86 3.84
C SER A 22 -24.18 23.31 5.12
N PRO A 23 -24.85 23.99 6.08
CA PRO A 23 -24.24 24.43 7.33
C PRO A 23 -23.49 23.29 8.03
N ASP A 24 -22.39 23.65 8.69
CA ASP A 24 -21.65 22.68 9.49
C ASP A 24 -22.41 22.44 10.80
N THR A 25 -22.85 21.20 10.99
CA THR A 25 -23.50 20.72 12.22
C THR A 25 -22.60 19.70 12.88
N ASP A 26 -22.69 19.56 14.20
CA ASP A 26 -21.86 18.59 14.95
C ASP A 26 -22.01 17.16 14.41
N GLY A 27 -23.23 16.79 13.99
CA GLY A 27 -23.49 15.49 13.36
C GLY A 27 -22.89 15.32 11.96
N LYS A 28 -22.70 16.40 11.18
CA LYS A 28 -22.06 16.36 9.86
C LYS A 28 -20.54 16.11 9.97
N LEU A 29 -19.92 16.60 11.04
CA LEU A 29 -18.49 16.48 11.29
C LEU A 29 -18.14 15.26 12.16
N ALA A 30 -19.13 14.66 12.82
CA ALA A 30 -18.95 13.46 13.63
C ALA A 30 -18.58 12.23 12.78
N PRO A 31 -17.75 11.32 13.31
CA PRO A 31 -17.45 10.07 12.63
C PRO A 31 -18.70 9.20 12.49
N TYR A 32 -18.80 8.48 11.38
CA TYR A 32 -19.93 7.58 11.16
C TYR A 32 -19.90 6.41 12.15
N ALA A 33 -20.93 6.31 12.97
CA ALA A 33 -21.13 5.25 13.96
C ALA A 33 -22.61 4.85 14.02
N CYS A 34 -23.26 4.66 12.87
CA CYS A 34 -24.70 4.35 12.79
C CYS A 34 -25.62 5.37 13.50
N GLY A 35 -25.16 6.61 13.69
CA GLY A 35 -25.88 7.66 14.43
C GLY A 35 -25.66 7.63 15.95
N GLU A 36 -24.83 6.71 16.44
CA GLU A 36 -24.45 6.65 17.85
C GLU A 36 -23.38 7.70 18.16
N PRO A 37 -23.44 8.38 19.33
CA PRO A 37 -22.46 9.38 19.75
C PRO A 37 -21.19 8.69 20.29
N ILE A 38 -20.53 7.89 19.44
CA ILE A 38 -19.29 7.20 19.81
C ILE A 38 -18.12 8.17 19.57
N PRO A 39 -17.29 8.46 20.59
CA PRO A 39 -16.12 9.29 20.40
C PRO A 39 -15.12 8.60 19.45
N PRO A 40 -14.42 9.35 18.58
CA PRO A 40 -13.42 8.77 17.68
C PRO A 40 -12.28 8.14 18.49
N GLN A 41 -12.14 6.81 18.38
CA GLN A 41 -11.08 6.07 19.04
C GLN A 41 -10.02 5.63 18.03
N LYS A 42 -8.75 5.82 18.40
CA LYS A 42 -7.63 5.25 17.66
C LYS A 42 -7.43 3.81 18.10
N VAL A 43 -8.01 2.87 17.37
CA VAL A 43 -7.85 1.44 17.65
C VAL A 43 -6.50 0.95 17.10
N ARG A 44 -5.78 0.15 17.89
CA ARG A 44 -4.60 -0.58 17.42
C ARG A 44 -5.09 -1.85 16.75
N LEU A 45 -5.12 -1.86 15.42
CA LEU A 45 -5.48 -3.05 14.66
C LEU A 45 -4.29 -4.02 14.65
N ASN A 46 -4.55 -5.30 14.89
CA ASN A 46 -3.56 -6.32 14.59
C ASN A 46 -3.45 -6.45 13.06
N VAL A 47 -2.32 -6.02 12.52
CA VAL A 47 -2.01 -6.05 11.09
C VAL A 47 -0.88 -7.01 10.77
N GLU A 48 -0.60 -7.98 11.64
CA GLU A 48 0.49 -8.94 11.49
C GLU A 48 0.45 -9.68 10.14
N ASN A 49 -0.70 -10.28 9.81
CA ASN A 49 -0.87 -10.98 8.54
C ASN A 49 -0.74 -10.04 7.33
N PHE A 50 -1.29 -8.82 7.43
CA PHE A 50 -1.17 -7.81 6.37
C PHE A 50 0.30 -7.40 6.15
N PHE A 51 1.07 -7.24 7.24
CA PHE A 51 2.47 -6.89 7.17
C PHE A 51 3.30 -7.98 6.49
N ILE A 52 3.02 -9.26 6.77
CA ILE A 52 3.67 -10.39 6.10
C ILE A 52 3.43 -10.34 4.58
N TYR A 53 2.19 -10.10 4.15
CA TYR A 53 1.88 -9.94 2.73
C TYR A 53 2.59 -8.74 2.10
N ALA A 54 2.70 -7.61 2.81
CA ALA A 54 3.43 -6.43 2.33
C ALA A 54 4.92 -6.73 2.13
N VAL A 55 5.54 -7.50 3.04
CA VAL A 55 6.94 -7.93 2.90
C VAL A 55 7.11 -8.88 1.70
N TYR A 56 6.21 -9.85 1.52
CA TYR A 56 6.23 -10.70 0.32
C TYR A 56 6.12 -9.88 -0.97
N PHE A 57 5.18 -8.94 -1.01
CA PHE A 57 5.02 -8.04 -2.14
C PHE A 57 6.31 -7.27 -2.44
N MET A 58 6.96 -6.71 -1.42
CA MET A 58 8.23 -6.00 -1.58
C MET A 58 9.35 -6.89 -2.13
N ILE A 59 9.48 -8.14 -1.64
CA ILE A 59 10.48 -9.09 -2.15
C ILE A 59 10.27 -9.35 -3.64
N PHE A 60 9.02 -9.60 -4.06
CA PHE A 60 8.70 -9.88 -5.45
C PHE A 60 8.77 -8.64 -6.34
N ASP A 61 8.41 -7.46 -5.85
CA ASP A 61 8.49 -6.20 -6.58
C ASP A 61 9.93 -5.86 -6.96
N VAL A 62 10.86 -5.94 -6.00
CA VAL A 62 12.28 -5.68 -6.27
C VAL A 62 12.88 -6.77 -7.15
N LEU A 63 12.54 -8.04 -6.92
CA LEU A 63 12.99 -9.13 -7.80
C LEU A 63 12.50 -8.92 -9.24
N GLY A 64 11.24 -8.55 -9.42
CA GLY A 64 10.65 -8.22 -10.72
C GLY A 64 11.38 -7.07 -11.40
N PHE A 65 11.68 -6.00 -10.66
CA PHE A 65 12.45 -4.87 -11.17
C PHE A 65 13.87 -5.26 -11.60
N VAL A 66 14.57 -6.05 -10.79
CA VAL A 66 15.93 -6.54 -11.07
C VAL A 66 15.94 -7.45 -12.31
N LEU A 67 14.95 -8.34 -12.45
CA LEU A 67 14.81 -9.19 -13.63
C LEU A 67 14.49 -8.37 -14.87
N ALA A 68 13.52 -7.46 -14.79
CA ALA A 68 13.12 -6.62 -15.92
C ALA A 68 14.27 -5.76 -16.44
N THR A 69 15.03 -5.13 -15.54
CA THR A 69 16.19 -4.31 -15.91
C THR A 69 17.33 -5.13 -16.50
N THR A 70 17.56 -6.35 -15.98
CA THR A 70 18.60 -7.24 -16.51
C THR A 70 18.24 -7.82 -17.88
N ILE A 71 16.97 -8.19 -18.10
CA ILE A 71 16.50 -8.66 -19.42
C ILE A 71 16.57 -7.51 -20.44
N GLY A 72 16.18 -6.30 -20.04
CA GLY A 72 16.25 -5.13 -20.91
C GLY A 72 17.67 -4.73 -21.32
N ARG A 73 18.65 -4.92 -20.43
CA ARG A 73 20.08 -4.71 -20.70
C ARG A 73 20.94 -5.74 -19.93
N PRO A 74 21.32 -6.86 -20.56
CA PRO A 74 22.03 -7.95 -19.89
C PRO A 74 23.52 -7.63 -19.75
N VAL A 75 23.84 -6.65 -18.90
CA VAL A 75 25.23 -6.27 -18.59
C VAL A 75 25.84 -7.19 -17.52
N ASN A 76 25.04 -7.71 -16.60
CA ASN A 76 25.51 -8.59 -15.52
C ASN A 76 24.41 -9.57 -15.08
N MET A 77 24.47 -10.81 -15.58
CA MET A 77 23.51 -11.88 -15.19
C MET A 77 23.74 -12.43 -13.78
N LEU A 78 24.87 -12.12 -13.12
CA LEU A 78 25.13 -12.58 -11.76
C LEU A 78 24.21 -11.91 -10.74
N LEU A 79 23.86 -10.64 -10.99
CA LEU A 79 23.03 -9.82 -10.10
C LEU A 79 21.61 -10.38 -9.90
N PRO A 80 20.82 -10.69 -10.96
CA PRO A 80 19.50 -11.27 -10.77
C PRO A 80 19.54 -12.67 -10.14
N ILE A 81 20.57 -13.48 -10.41
CA ILE A 81 20.72 -14.81 -9.81
C ILE A 81 20.96 -14.69 -8.31
N PHE A 82 21.88 -13.82 -7.91
CA PHE A 82 22.14 -13.58 -6.49
C PHE A 82 20.91 -13.02 -5.78
N TYR A 83 20.21 -12.06 -6.39
CA TYR A 83 19.01 -11.48 -5.82
C TYR A 83 17.89 -12.52 -5.67
N ALA A 84 17.67 -13.37 -6.69
CA ALA A 84 16.71 -14.47 -6.63
C ALA A 84 17.05 -15.47 -5.51
N GLY A 85 18.33 -15.77 -5.30
CA GLY A 85 18.80 -16.61 -4.20
C GLY A 85 18.48 -16.02 -2.83
N VAL A 86 18.76 -14.73 -2.64
CA VAL A 86 18.42 -14.02 -1.39
C VAL A 86 16.91 -13.97 -1.19
N SER A 87 16.14 -13.63 -2.22
CA SER A 87 14.66 -13.62 -2.18
C SER A 87 14.10 -14.98 -1.76
N LEU A 88 14.64 -16.08 -2.27
CA LEU A 88 14.22 -17.44 -1.91
C LEU A 88 14.48 -17.73 -0.42
N ILE A 89 15.68 -17.39 0.07
CA ILE A 89 16.03 -17.56 1.49
C ILE A 89 15.10 -16.71 2.37
N SER A 90 14.82 -15.47 1.99
CA SER A 90 13.89 -14.59 2.71
C SER A 90 12.48 -15.17 2.79
N ILE A 91 11.97 -15.73 1.68
CA ILE A 91 10.65 -16.38 1.64
C ILE A 91 10.61 -17.60 2.56
N ILE A 92 11.64 -18.44 2.52
CA ILE A 92 11.76 -19.62 3.39
C ILE A 92 11.78 -19.18 4.86
N ALA A 93 12.59 -18.18 5.20
CA ALA A 93 12.70 -17.68 6.57
C ALA A 93 11.37 -17.11 7.09
N LEU A 94 10.67 -16.32 6.26
CA LEU A 94 9.36 -15.76 6.60
C LEU A 94 8.30 -16.85 6.77
N THR A 95 8.26 -17.82 5.85
CA THR A 95 7.30 -18.93 5.90
C THR A 95 7.55 -19.84 7.11
N ALA A 96 8.82 -20.14 7.40
CA ALA A 96 9.19 -20.94 8.56
C ALA A 96 8.86 -20.25 9.88
N THR A 97 9.15 -18.94 9.98
CA THR A 97 8.86 -18.15 11.20
C THR A 97 7.35 -18.03 11.43
N TRP A 98 6.58 -17.74 10.39
CA TRP A 98 5.13 -17.59 10.51
C TRP A 98 4.44 -18.88 10.96
N ARG A 99 4.83 -20.03 10.38
CA ARG A 99 4.26 -21.34 10.75
C ARG A 99 4.53 -21.75 12.21
N THR A 100 5.45 -21.09 12.89
CA THR A 100 5.73 -21.35 14.31
C THR A 100 4.94 -20.47 15.28
N ILE A 101 4.25 -19.44 14.78
CA ILE A 101 3.48 -18.49 15.59
C ILE A 101 1.99 -18.91 15.69
N GLU A 102 1.50 -19.71 14.74
CA GLU A 102 0.23 -20.45 14.81
C GLU A 102 0.36 -21.77 15.59
#